data_AF-A0A7W8Z6B4-F1
#
_entry.id   AF-A0A7W8Z6B4-F1
#
_cell.length_a   1.000
_cell.length_b   1.000
_cell.length_c   1.000
_cell.angle_alpha   90.00
_cell.angle_beta   90.00
_cell.angle_gamma   90.00
#
_symmetry.space_group_name_H-M   'P 1'
#
loop_
_entity.id
_entity.type
_entity.pdbx_description
1 polymer ?
#
loop_
_entity_poly.entity_id
_entity_poly.type
_entity_poly.pdbx_seq_one_letter_code
_entity_poly.pdbx_strand_id
1 'polypeptide(L)'
;MTPPTKTKVLPALAVSTAVIAATLTAPATAATAAAGARPAAPATQAATVPPANGHGYYNGHVTIDTSHYGDLYTMKDPLRPGLACGGPDGRPFTKSTDDWGDGTLTSLETACVDVLYAAQKEWDMLRYWLGRNGINGQGLGYPARVGVVDGYPRWSGSYLAVGPRQPGYPHYGTLDMVAHEYGHAIFETTPGGTGSGNETGGLAESAGDIFGALTEAFAANPNDPPDYTVGEKLDLTGNGRPLRYMYNPSLNGDPNCFSAAIPGSEVHQAAGPQNHWFYLLAEGTNPGGGKPDSPVCAGPRTLQGIGLQKAGKIFMGALLRKTTGWKYANSRAASVAAAIALYGRGLECEAVKAAWTAVNVPAGANEPLCGIVIDRPDFSLSLTPSSGSLLPGQVVASTVDTRTDTGVPQTVTLTAWGLPAGTTASFSPSAVTSGGRSTLTISSSATTPPGTRTVTVTGSGDAPGNPTHSTTYTLTIRALPTPTP
;
A
#
# COMPACT_ATOMS: atom_id res chain seq x y z
N MET A 1 14.61 -39.07 -47.28
CA MET A 1 14.10 -37.70 -47.52
C MET A 1 13.31 -37.28 -46.30
N THR A 2 13.92 -36.45 -45.47
CA THR A 2 13.31 -35.79 -44.30
C THR A 2 14.13 -34.52 -44.11
N PRO A 3 13.54 -33.31 -44.11
CA PRO A 3 14.30 -32.08 -44.16
C PRO A 3 14.79 -31.64 -42.76
N PRO A 4 15.97 -31.00 -42.67
CA PRO A 4 16.55 -30.55 -41.41
C PRO A 4 15.98 -29.19 -40.97
N THR A 5 15.56 -29.13 -39.71
CA THR A 5 15.19 -27.91 -38.97
C THR A 5 16.44 -27.09 -38.63
N LYS A 6 16.52 -25.86 -39.14
CA LYS A 6 17.53 -24.88 -38.75
C LYS A 6 17.08 -24.10 -37.52
N THR A 7 17.67 -24.40 -36.37
CA THR A 7 17.56 -23.58 -35.16
C THR A 7 18.48 -22.36 -35.30
N LYS A 8 17.90 -21.16 -35.37
CA LYS A 8 18.66 -19.90 -35.40
C LYS A 8 18.91 -19.46 -33.96
N VAL A 9 20.15 -19.59 -33.51
CA VAL A 9 20.65 -19.00 -32.26
C VAL A 9 20.77 -17.49 -32.46
N LEU A 10 20.09 -16.71 -31.61
CA LEU A 10 20.28 -15.27 -31.47
C LEU A 10 21.01 -15.01 -30.13
N PRO A 11 21.96 -14.06 -30.09
CA PRO A 11 22.84 -13.86 -28.95
C PRO A 11 22.12 -13.21 -27.77
N ALA A 12 22.52 -13.60 -26.56
CA ALA A 12 22.08 -12.99 -25.31
C ALA A 12 22.58 -11.52 -25.25
N LEU A 13 21.63 -10.57 -25.23
CA LEU A 13 21.92 -9.20 -24.83
C LEU A 13 21.73 -9.09 -23.31
N ALA A 14 22.81 -8.70 -22.63
CA ALA A 14 22.79 -8.29 -21.24
C ALA A 14 21.92 -7.03 -21.08
N VAL A 15 20.90 -7.09 -20.22
CA VAL A 15 20.16 -5.91 -19.79
C VAL A 15 20.79 -5.42 -18.50
N SER A 16 21.48 -4.28 -18.59
CA SER A 16 21.98 -3.51 -17.46
C SER A 16 20.83 -3.07 -16.55
N THR A 17 20.93 -3.47 -15.29
CA THR A 17 20.30 -2.82 -14.14
C THR A 17 20.94 -1.44 -13.92
N ALA A 18 20.23 -0.35 -14.22
CA ALA A 18 20.29 0.89 -13.44
C ALA A 18 19.31 1.96 -13.99
N VAL A 19 18.86 2.80 -13.05
CA VAL A 19 18.15 4.08 -13.20
C VAL A 19 16.61 4.00 -13.30
N ILE A 20 15.98 3.72 -12.16
CA ILE A 20 14.77 4.43 -11.73
C ILE A 20 15.21 5.30 -10.54
N ALA A 21 15.59 6.54 -10.82
CA ALA A 21 15.83 7.56 -9.79
C ALA A 21 15.58 8.95 -10.40
N ALA A 22 14.93 9.80 -9.60
CA ALA A 22 14.50 11.18 -9.84
C ALA A 22 13.17 11.32 -10.63
N THR A 23 12.13 11.98 -10.11
CA THR A 23 12.12 13.13 -9.20
C THR A 23 10.96 13.09 -8.19
N LEU A 24 11.26 12.79 -6.92
CA LEU A 24 10.51 13.27 -5.76
C LEU A 24 11.50 13.95 -4.82
N THR A 25 11.80 15.21 -5.11
CA THR A 25 12.41 16.12 -4.13
C THR A 25 11.59 17.40 -4.15
N ALA A 26 10.66 17.52 -3.20
CA ALA A 26 10.16 18.80 -2.74
C ALA A 26 10.61 18.95 -1.28
N PRO A 27 11.17 20.11 -0.88
CA PRO A 27 11.74 20.26 0.44
C PRO A 27 10.64 20.31 1.49
N ALA A 28 10.92 19.75 2.66
CA ALA A 28 10.11 19.91 3.85
C ALA A 28 10.22 21.36 4.33
N THR A 29 9.13 22.12 4.24
CA THR A 29 8.93 23.32 5.05
C THR A 29 7.66 23.15 5.85
N ALA A 30 7.81 23.32 7.17
CA ALA A 30 6.75 23.23 8.16
C ALA A 30 5.52 24.05 7.74
N ALA A 31 4.40 23.39 7.50
CA ALA A 31 3.12 24.04 7.25
C ALA A 31 2.46 24.36 8.59
N THR A 32 2.58 25.61 9.01
CA THR A 32 1.60 26.25 9.88
C THR A 32 0.28 26.32 9.12
N ALA A 33 -0.80 25.88 9.76
CA ALA A 33 -2.14 25.93 9.20
C ALA A 33 -2.55 27.38 8.92
N ALA A 34 -2.75 27.71 7.65
CA ALA A 34 -3.45 28.92 7.22
C ALA A 34 -4.37 28.54 6.07
N ALA A 35 -5.66 28.85 6.22
CA ALA A 35 -6.66 28.74 5.16
C ALA A 35 -6.18 29.54 3.93
N GLY A 36 -5.96 28.87 2.79
CA GLY A 36 -5.33 29.47 1.62
C GLY A 36 -5.80 28.87 0.29
N ALA A 37 -6.38 29.74 -0.53
CA ALA A 37 -6.89 29.64 -1.89
C ALA A 37 -6.39 28.50 -2.83
N ARG A 38 -7.34 28.04 -3.66
CA ARG A 38 -7.24 27.05 -4.76
C ARG A 38 -6.38 27.59 -5.92
N PRO A 39 -5.38 26.85 -6.45
CA PRO A 39 -4.65 27.28 -7.65
C PRO A 39 -5.44 27.00 -8.93
N ALA A 40 -5.45 27.97 -9.85
CA ALA A 40 -6.18 27.92 -11.12
C ALA A 40 -5.44 27.06 -12.18
N ALA A 41 -6.20 26.24 -12.90
CA ALA A 41 -5.77 25.48 -14.08
C ALA A 41 -5.98 26.32 -15.37
N PRO A 42 -5.26 26.05 -16.49
CA PRO A 42 -5.33 26.88 -17.68
C PRO A 42 -6.67 26.69 -18.42
N ALA A 43 -7.29 27.82 -18.77
CA ALA A 43 -8.65 27.92 -19.28
C ALA A 43 -8.75 27.74 -20.80
N THR A 44 -9.60 26.82 -21.24
CA THR A 44 -10.51 27.10 -22.37
C THR A 44 -11.76 27.75 -21.78
N GLN A 45 -12.17 28.88 -22.37
CA GLN A 45 -13.08 29.89 -21.85
C GLN A 45 -14.50 29.35 -21.52
N ALA A 46 -14.66 28.71 -20.36
CA ALA A 46 -15.90 28.78 -19.58
C ALA A 46 -15.67 29.86 -18.52
N ALA A 47 -16.49 30.91 -18.50
CA ALA A 47 -16.47 31.86 -17.40
C ALA A 47 -16.66 31.05 -16.10
N THR A 48 -15.78 31.23 -15.12
CA THR A 48 -15.92 30.59 -13.81
C THR A 48 -17.19 31.14 -13.16
N VAL A 49 -18.28 30.40 -13.29
CA VAL A 49 -19.53 30.66 -12.57
C VAL A 49 -19.21 30.52 -11.08
N PRO A 50 -19.56 31.51 -10.23
CA PRO A 50 -19.50 31.32 -8.78
C PRO A 50 -20.25 30.05 -8.39
N PRO A 51 -19.82 29.31 -7.35
CA PRO A 51 -20.57 28.13 -6.92
C PRO A 51 -22.04 28.45 -6.67
N ALA A 52 -22.92 27.58 -7.15
CA ALA A 52 -24.36 27.72 -7.03
C ALA A 52 -24.81 27.56 -5.58
N ASN A 53 -25.95 28.18 -5.27
CA ASN A 53 -26.61 27.99 -3.99
C ASN A 53 -27.39 26.67 -4.00
N GLY A 54 -27.13 25.78 -3.05
CA GLY A 54 -27.78 24.45 -2.98
C GLY A 54 -28.53 24.27 -1.67
N HIS A 55 -29.81 23.90 -1.77
CA HIS A 55 -30.68 23.55 -0.65
C HIS A 55 -30.87 22.04 -0.59
N GLY A 56 -29.91 21.35 0.03
CA GLY A 56 -29.96 19.90 0.27
C GLY A 56 -30.84 19.54 1.47
N TYR A 57 -31.29 18.29 1.54
CA TYR A 57 -32.03 17.79 2.71
C TYR A 57 -31.06 17.25 3.76
N TYR A 58 -30.12 16.39 3.34
CA TYR A 58 -29.16 15.76 4.26
C TYR A 58 -27.97 16.65 4.56
N ASN A 59 -27.41 17.27 3.52
CA ASN A 59 -26.23 18.12 3.65
C ASN A 59 -26.58 19.54 4.08
N GLY A 60 -27.87 19.89 4.10
CA GLY A 60 -28.39 21.22 4.38
C GLY A 60 -28.02 22.23 3.30
N HIS A 61 -27.81 23.47 3.73
CA HIS A 61 -27.44 24.56 2.83
C HIS A 61 -25.95 24.49 2.47
N VAL A 62 -25.65 24.31 1.19
CA VAL A 62 -24.29 24.09 0.67
C VAL A 62 -24.05 24.85 -0.62
N THR A 63 -22.80 24.96 -1.04
CA THR A 63 -22.43 25.43 -2.37
C THR A 63 -22.04 24.26 -3.27
N ILE A 64 -22.52 24.25 -4.51
CA ILE A 64 -22.18 23.22 -5.51
C ILE A 64 -21.67 23.89 -6.79
N ASP A 65 -20.65 23.30 -7.42
CA ASP A 65 -20.15 23.81 -8.71
C ASP A 65 -21.08 23.36 -9.86
N THR A 66 -21.67 24.31 -10.60
CA THR A 66 -22.55 24.08 -11.76
C THR A 66 -22.00 24.80 -13.00
N SER A 67 -22.57 24.50 -14.18
CA SER A 67 -22.16 25.10 -15.45
C SER A 67 -23.25 26.03 -15.97
N HIS A 68 -22.87 27.08 -16.70
CA HIS A 68 -23.78 27.98 -17.38
C HIS A 68 -23.60 27.90 -18.90
N TYR A 69 -24.68 27.74 -19.65
CA TYR A 69 -24.69 27.69 -21.11
C TYR A 69 -25.88 28.48 -21.68
N GLY A 70 -25.59 29.53 -22.46
CA GLY A 70 -26.62 30.45 -22.94
C GLY A 70 -27.24 31.22 -21.77
N ASP A 71 -28.55 31.10 -21.59
CA ASP A 71 -29.31 31.72 -20.48
C ASP A 71 -29.67 30.72 -19.37
N LEU A 72 -29.08 29.52 -19.39
CA LEU A 72 -29.43 28.43 -18.48
C LEU A 72 -28.22 27.96 -17.66
N TYR A 73 -28.45 27.79 -16.37
CA TYR A 73 -27.60 27.01 -15.46
C TYR A 73 -27.95 25.54 -15.58
N THR A 74 -26.96 24.68 -15.45
CA THR A 74 -27.05 23.22 -15.58
C THR A 74 -26.30 22.57 -14.43
N MET A 75 -26.89 21.56 -13.78
CA MET A 75 -26.24 20.76 -12.72
C MET A 75 -25.16 19.83 -13.27
N LYS A 76 -24.12 20.42 -13.86
CA LYS A 76 -22.93 19.78 -14.42
C LYS A 76 -21.71 20.52 -13.88
N ASP A 77 -20.78 19.80 -13.28
CA ASP A 77 -19.59 20.38 -12.67
C ASP A 77 -18.56 20.75 -13.75
N PRO A 78 -18.12 22.02 -13.85
CA PRO A 78 -17.10 22.43 -14.82
C PRO A 78 -15.66 22.17 -14.37
N LEU A 79 -15.42 21.96 -13.07
CA LEU A 79 -14.10 21.81 -12.45
C LEU A 79 -13.71 20.33 -12.26
N ARG A 80 -14.70 19.43 -12.24
CA ARG A 80 -14.55 17.99 -12.04
C ARG A 80 -15.24 17.25 -13.19
N PRO A 81 -14.57 17.13 -14.34
CA PRO A 81 -15.20 16.62 -15.55
C PRO A 81 -15.85 15.26 -15.35
N GLY A 82 -17.04 15.08 -15.92
CA GLY A 82 -17.83 13.84 -15.78
C GLY A 82 -18.85 13.87 -14.64
N LEU A 83 -18.69 14.73 -13.63
CA LEU A 83 -19.72 14.93 -12.61
C LEU A 83 -20.88 15.78 -13.17
N ALA A 84 -22.08 15.23 -13.04
CA ALA A 84 -23.34 15.90 -13.33
C ALA A 84 -24.46 15.19 -12.56
N CYS A 85 -25.56 15.88 -12.31
CA CYS A 85 -26.73 15.27 -11.70
C CYS A 85 -28.01 15.66 -12.45
N GLY A 86 -28.89 14.68 -12.66
CA GLY A 86 -30.12 14.84 -13.41
C GLY A 86 -31.21 13.89 -12.97
N GLY A 87 -32.39 14.02 -13.59
CA GLY A 87 -33.53 13.14 -13.31
C GLY A 87 -33.30 11.68 -13.74
N PRO A 88 -34.35 10.84 -13.67
CA PRO A 88 -34.23 9.40 -13.97
C PRO A 88 -33.74 9.09 -15.40
N ASP A 89 -34.00 10.00 -16.35
CA ASP A 89 -33.55 9.91 -17.75
C ASP A 89 -32.05 10.23 -17.93
N GLY A 90 -31.38 10.69 -16.87
CA GLY A 90 -29.97 11.05 -16.84
C GLY A 90 -29.64 12.40 -17.48
N ARG A 91 -30.64 13.20 -17.84
CA ARG A 91 -30.41 14.56 -18.34
C ARG A 91 -30.18 15.50 -17.15
N PRO A 92 -29.05 16.23 -17.10
CA PRO A 92 -28.81 17.18 -16.03
C PRO A 92 -29.93 18.21 -15.92
N PHE A 93 -30.31 18.59 -14.71
CA PHE A 93 -31.33 19.63 -14.52
C PHE A 93 -30.83 20.97 -15.06
N THR A 94 -31.72 21.76 -15.66
CA THR A 94 -31.43 23.07 -16.22
C THR A 94 -32.50 24.09 -15.85
N LYS A 95 -32.09 25.31 -15.47
CA LYS A 95 -33.01 26.43 -15.25
C LYS A 95 -32.32 27.80 -15.34
N SER A 96 -33.08 28.88 -15.26
CA SER A 96 -32.59 30.26 -15.42
C SER A 96 -31.89 30.85 -14.19
N THR A 97 -31.95 30.19 -13.04
CA THR A 97 -31.30 30.62 -11.78
C THR A 97 -30.34 29.56 -11.26
N ASP A 98 -29.24 29.99 -10.64
CA ASP A 98 -28.24 29.10 -10.03
C ASP A 98 -28.47 28.90 -8.53
N ASP A 99 -29.71 28.57 -8.19
CA ASP A 99 -30.19 28.32 -6.84
C ASP A 99 -31.02 27.04 -6.89
N TRP A 100 -30.53 25.92 -6.34
CA TRP A 100 -31.04 24.57 -6.61
C TRP A 100 -31.68 23.94 -5.38
N GLY A 101 -32.79 23.23 -5.59
CA GLY A 101 -33.49 22.52 -4.51
C GLY A 101 -34.34 23.44 -3.63
N ASP A 102 -35.10 22.79 -2.74
CA ASP A 102 -36.00 23.40 -1.77
C ASP A 102 -35.82 22.83 -0.35
N GLY A 103 -34.82 21.97 -0.15
CA GLY A 103 -34.57 21.29 1.11
C GLY A 103 -35.61 20.24 1.50
N THR A 104 -36.47 19.78 0.57
CA THR A 104 -37.46 18.71 0.83
C THR A 104 -37.09 17.36 0.19
N LEU A 105 -37.47 16.27 0.86
CA LEU A 105 -37.20 14.90 0.42
C LEU A 105 -37.88 14.46 -0.88
N THR A 106 -38.90 15.18 -1.33
CA THR A 106 -39.66 14.88 -2.55
C THR A 106 -39.13 15.62 -3.78
N SER A 107 -38.25 16.60 -3.58
CA SER A 107 -37.67 17.39 -4.66
C SER A 107 -36.46 16.67 -5.26
N LEU A 108 -36.51 16.40 -6.56
CA LEU A 108 -35.39 15.83 -7.29
C LEU A 108 -34.21 16.81 -7.39
N GLU A 109 -34.47 18.13 -7.42
CA GLU A 109 -33.38 19.10 -7.37
C GLU A 109 -32.67 19.04 -6.01
N THR A 110 -33.41 18.95 -4.91
CA THR A 110 -32.85 18.77 -3.55
C THR A 110 -32.00 17.50 -3.48
N ALA A 111 -32.51 16.38 -4.01
CA ALA A 111 -31.73 15.14 -4.08
C ALA A 111 -30.45 15.30 -4.91
N CYS A 112 -30.51 16.04 -6.04
CA CYS A 112 -29.32 16.31 -6.83
C CYS A 112 -28.32 17.25 -6.16
N VAL A 113 -28.77 18.19 -5.32
CA VAL A 113 -27.87 19.02 -4.52
C VAL A 113 -27.05 18.14 -3.58
N ASP A 114 -27.73 17.27 -2.83
CA ASP A 114 -27.07 16.35 -1.89
C ASP A 114 -26.06 15.43 -2.61
N VAL A 115 -26.48 14.82 -3.71
CA VAL A 115 -25.62 13.92 -4.50
C VAL A 115 -24.44 14.63 -5.13
N LEU A 116 -24.65 15.80 -5.74
CA LEU A 116 -23.58 16.53 -6.40
C LEU A 116 -22.58 17.10 -5.39
N TYR A 117 -23.06 17.60 -4.25
CA TYR A 117 -22.19 18.02 -3.14
C TYR A 117 -21.26 16.89 -2.70
N ALA A 118 -21.82 15.71 -2.40
CA ALA A 118 -21.05 14.55 -1.97
C ALA A 118 -20.02 14.10 -3.02
N ALA A 119 -20.44 13.98 -4.28
CA ALA A 119 -19.56 13.62 -5.40
C ALA A 119 -18.39 14.60 -5.57
N GLN A 120 -18.65 15.90 -5.41
CA GLN A 120 -17.63 16.95 -5.51
C GLN A 120 -16.62 16.85 -4.36
N LYS A 121 -17.09 16.60 -3.14
CA LYS A 121 -16.23 16.42 -1.96
C LYS A 121 -15.37 15.16 -2.08
N GLU A 122 -15.94 14.05 -2.52
CA GLU A 122 -15.17 12.82 -2.72
C GLU A 122 -14.11 12.99 -3.80
N TRP A 123 -14.45 13.59 -4.95
CA TRP A 123 -13.48 13.85 -6.01
C TRP A 123 -12.32 14.72 -5.52
N ASP A 124 -12.60 15.76 -4.73
CA ASP A 124 -11.57 16.60 -4.11
C ASP A 124 -10.76 15.83 -3.07
N MET A 125 -11.39 15.00 -2.24
CA MET A 125 -10.73 14.14 -1.26
C MET A 125 -9.76 13.17 -1.95
N LEU A 126 -10.20 12.50 -3.01
CA LEU A 126 -9.37 11.64 -3.84
C LEU A 126 -8.12 12.38 -4.34
N ARG A 127 -8.29 13.60 -4.84
CA ARG A 127 -7.20 14.41 -5.37
C ARG A 127 -6.23 14.89 -4.28
N TYR A 128 -6.75 15.55 -3.25
CA TYR A 128 -5.93 16.28 -2.29
C TYR A 128 -5.44 15.41 -1.14
N TRP A 129 -6.23 14.43 -0.69
CA TRP A 129 -5.81 13.50 0.35
C TRP A 129 -5.15 12.26 -0.20
N LEU A 130 -5.67 11.67 -1.29
CA LEU A 130 -5.22 10.34 -1.74
C LEU A 130 -4.33 10.37 -2.99
N GLY A 131 -4.18 11.51 -3.65
CA GLY A 131 -3.39 11.65 -4.87
C GLY A 131 -3.98 10.91 -6.08
N ARG A 132 -5.27 10.54 -6.04
CA ARG A 132 -5.98 9.89 -7.16
C ARG A 132 -6.59 10.96 -8.08
N ASN A 133 -6.43 10.78 -9.39
CA ASN A 133 -6.96 11.71 -10.39
C ASN A 133 -8.42 11.36 -10.75
N GLY A 134 -9.38 11.89 -10.00
CA GLY A 134 -10.82 11.65 -10.21
C GLY A 134 -11.28 10.24 -9.83
N ILE A 135 -12.59 10.01 -9.92
CA ILE A 135 -13.24 8.75 -9.48
C ILE A 135 -12.74 7.58 -10.34
N ASN A 136 -12.67 7.77 -11.67
CA ASN A 136 -12.17 6.75 -12.59
C ASN A 136 -10.64 6.61 -12.64
N GLY A 137 -9.90 7.46 -11.92
CA GLY A 137 -8.43 7.47 -11.89
C GLY A 137 -7.76 8.11 -13.12
N GLN A 138 -8.54 8.62 -14.07
CA GLN A 138 -8.08 9.24 -15.33
C GLN A 138 -8.56 10.70 -15.48
N GLY A 139 -8.96 11.32 -14.37
CA GLY A 139 -9.40 12.71 -14.30
C GLY A 139 -10.89 12.92 -14.51
N LEU A 140 -11.69 11.84 -14.60
CA LEU A 140 -13.14 11.93 -14.75
C LEU A 140 -13.87 11.41 -13.51
N GLY A 141 -15.02 12.02 -13.23
CA GLY A 141 -16.10 11.47 -12.44
C GLY A 141 -17.12 10.72 -13.31
N TYR A 142 -18.24 10.36 -12.70
CA TYR A 142 -19.39 9.78 -13.39
C TYR A 142 -20.65 10.59 -13.09
N PRO A 143 -21.65 10.58 -13.99
CA PRO A 143 -22.90 11.28 -13.73
C PRO A 143 -23.73 10.53 -12.68
N ALA A 144 -24.62 11.25 -12.02
CA ALA A 144 -25.63 10.72 -11.13
C ALA A 144 -27.04 10.94 -11.69
N ARG A 145 -27.94 10.03 -11.33
CA ARG A 145 -29.36 10.09 -11.66
C ARG A 145 -30.18 9.99 -10.39
N VAL A 146 -31.04 10.97 -10.15
CA VAL A 146 -31.95 10.98 -8.99
C VAL A 146 -33.37 10.59 -9.41
N GLY A 147 -34.14 10.07 -8.46
CA GLY A 147 -35.52 9.63 -8.69
C GLY A 147 -35.65 8.28 -9.41
N VAL A 148 -34.55 7.55 -9.57
CA VAL A 148 -34.57 6.20 -10.13
C VAL A 148 -35.15 5.26 -9.07
N VAL A 149 -36.35 4.73 -9.30
CA VAL A 149 -37.00 3.81 -8.35
C VAL A 149 -36.34 2.44 -8.46
N ASP A 150 -35.35 2.17 -7.60
CA ASP A 150 -34.53 0.95 -7.65
C ASP A 150 -34.07 0.47 -6.26
N GLY A 151 -34.89 0.72 -5.23
CA GLY A 151 -34.56 0.31 -3.86
C GLY A 151 -33.65 1.31 -3.15
N TYR A 152 -32.35 1.19 -3.37
CA TYR A 152 -31.30 1.93 -2.65
C TYR A 152 -30.33 2.62 -3.62
N PRO A 153 -29.49 3.55 -3.14
CA PRO A 153 -28.36 4.04 -3.92
C PRO A 153 -27.57 2.87 -4.49
N ARG A 154 -27.15 3.00 -5.75
CA ARG A 154 -26.34 1.97 -6.39
C ARG A 154 -25.41 2.52 -7.45
N TRP A 155 -24.24 1.92 -7.53
CA TRP A 155 -23.37 2.02 -8.68
C TRP A 155 -23.85 1.12 -9.84
N SER A 156 -23.96 1.67 -11.05
CA SER A 156 -24.41 0.92 -12.24
C SER A 156 -23.27 0.41 -13.14
N GLY A 157 -22.02 0.76 -12.86
CA GLY A 157 -20.89 0.61 -13.79
C GLY A 157 -20.66 1.84 -14.70
N SER A 158 -21.60 2.78 -14.77
CA SER A 158 -21.44 3.98 -15.63
C SER A 158 -22.06 5.27 -15.08
N TYR A 159 -22.94 5.16 -14.09
CA TYR A 159 -23.56 6.26 -13.38
C TYR A 159 -23.99 5.82 -11.98
N LEU A 160 -24.11 6.77 -11.06
CA LEU A 160 -24.69 6.56 -9.75
C LEU A 160 -26.20 6.73 -9.83
N ALA A 161 -26.98 5.76 -9.34
CA ALA A 161 -28.43 5.87 -9.26
C ALA A 161 -28.81 6.12 -7.80
N VAL A 162 -29.55 7.18 -7.54
CA VAL A 162 -30.14 7.48 -6.23
C VAL A 162 -31.63 7.64 -6.42
N GLY A 163 -32.39 7.05 -5.53
CA GLY A 163 -33.83 7.17 -5.59
C GLY A 163 -34.49 6.51 -4.40
N PRO A 164 -35.83 6.59 -4.35
CA PRO A 164 -36.56 6.08 -3.23
C PRO A 164 -36.75 4.56 -3.35
N ARG A 165 -36.98 3.90 -2.21
CA ARG A 165 -37.28 2.46 -2.17
C ARG A 165 -38.53 2.10 -2.97
N GLN A 166 -39.51 2.99 -2.96
CA GLN A 166 -40.75 2.90 -3.74
C GLN A 166 -41.28 4.32 -3.99
N PRO A 167 -42.18 4.52 -4.97
CA PRO A 167 -42.74 5.84 -5.25
C PRO A 167 -43.34 6.48 -3.99
N GLY A 168 -43.01 7.75 -3.73
CA GLY A 168 -43.48 8.50 -2.55
C GLY A 168 -42.62 8.36 -1.29
N TYR A 169 -41.51 7.61 -1.33
CA TYR A 169 -40.52 7.57 -0.24
C TYR A 169 -39.41 8.61 -0.45
N PRO A 170 -38.66 8.97 0.59
CA PRO A 170 -37.51 9.87 0.48
C PRO A 170 -36.39 9.31 -0.40
N HIS A 171 -35.63 10.21 -1.02
CA HIS A 171 -34.37 9.88 -1.68
C HIS A 171 -33.27 9.62 -0.65
N TYR A 172 -32.34 8.72 -0.96
CA TYR A 172 -31.26 8.27 -0.07
C TYR A 172 -29.90 8.87 -0.47
N GLY A 173 -29.79 10.19 -0.52
CA GLY A 173 -28.60 10.91 -0.99
C GLY A 173 -27.64 11.37 0.11
N THR A 174 -27.42 10.58 1.17
CA THR A 174 -26.53 10.99 2.27
C THR A 174 -25.08 11.05 1.81
N LEU A 175 -24.24 11.81 2.52
CA LEU A 175 -22.89 12.13 2.08
C LEU A 175 -22.04 10.85 1.94
N ASP A 176 -22.07 10.03 2.97
CA ASP A 176 -21.36 8.76 3.06
C ASP A 176 -21.86 7.71 2.08
N MET A 177 -23.17 7.64 1.81
CA MET A 177 -23.77 6.67 0.90
C MET A 177 -23.48 7.02 -0.56
N VAL A 178 -23.54 8.30 -0.92
CA VAL A 178 -23.14 8.74 -2.27
C VAL A 178 -21.66 8.43 -2.49
N ALA A 179 -20.82 8.70 -1.49
CA ALA A 179 -19.40 8.35 -1.53
C ALA A 179 -19.17 6.82 -1.51
N HIS A 180 -20.01 6.05 -0.83
CA HIS A 180 -19.97 4.59 -0.84
C HIS A 180 -20.17 4.04 -2.26
N GLU A 181 -21.18 4.53 -2.98
CA GLU A 181 -21.47 4.10 -4.34
C GLU A 181 -20.36 4.46 -5.33
N TYR A 182 -19.78 5.65 -5.23
CA TYR A 182 -18.58 5.98 -6.01
C TYR A 182 -17.34 5.22 -5.54
N GLY A 183 -17.30 4.79 -4.28
CA GLY A 183 -16.36 3.81 -3.74
C GLY A 183 -16.35 2.50 -4.53
N HIS A 184 -17.52 2.00 -4.94
CA HIS A 184 -17.59 0.86 -5.87
C HIS A 184 -16.98 1.19 -7.23
N ALA A 185 -17.23 2.38 -7.78
CA ALA A 185 -16.61 2.83 -9.03
C ALA A 185 -15.07 2.89 -8.90
N ILE A 186 -14.54 3.37 -7.78
CA ILE A 186 -13.10 3.40 -7.49
C ILE A 186 -12.54 1.98 -7.37
N PHE A 187 -13.25 1.08 -6.68
CA PHE A 187 -12.85 -0.31 -6.56
C PHE A 187 -12.81 -1.01 -7.93
N GLU A 188 -13.81 -0.77 -8.78
CA GLU A 188 -13.87 -1.29 -10.15
C GLU A 188 -12.74 -0.72 -11.04
N THR A 189 -12.47 0.57 -10.93
CA THR A 189 -11.48 1.29 -11.77
C THR A 189 -10.06 1.29 -11.19
N THR A 190 -9.82 0.45 -10.18
CA THR A 190 -8.46 0.07 -9.75
C THR A 190 -8.10 -1.30 -10.34
N PRO A 191 -6.81 -1.64 -10.46
CA PRO A 191 -6.38 -2.90 -11.08
C PRO A 191 -7.14 -4.13 -10.55
N GLY A 192 -7.35 -5.13 -11.41
CA GLY A 192 -8.07 -6.36 -11.05
C GLY A 192 -9.61 -6.31 -11.11
N GLY A 193 -10.23 -5.15 -11.33
CA GLY A 193 -11.68 -5.01 -11.53
C GLY A 193 -12.52 -5.37 -10.30
N THR A 194 -13.82 -5.59 -10.49
CA THR A 194 -14.78 -5.93 -9.40
C THR A 194 -14.53 -7.31 -8.78
N GLY A 195 -13.93 -8.24 -9.55
CA GLY A 195 -13.67 -9.61 -9.10
C GLY A 195 -14.96 -10.43 -8.88
N SER A 196 -14.86 -11.51 -8.10
CA SER A 196 -15.99 -12.42 -7.86
C SER A 196 -15.94 -13.11 -6.50
N GLY A 197 -17.12 -13.57 -6.05
CA GLY A 197 -17.32 -14.27 -4.78
C GLY A 197 -17.42 -13.33 -3.58
N ASN A 198 -18.06 -13.82 -2.52
CA ASN A 198 -18.52 -12.97 -1.43
C ASN A 198 -17.39 -12.29 -0.66
N GLU A 199 -16.23 -12.94 -0.53
CA GLU A 199 -15.07 -12.30 0.10
C GLU A 199 -14.58 -11.07 -0.69
N THR A 200 -14.55 -11.16 -2.02
CA THR A 200 -14.17 -10.00 -2.86
C THR A 200 -15.24 -8.93 -2.81
N GLY A 201 -16.51 -9.34 -2.85
CA GLY A 201 -17.66 -8.46 -2.71
C GLY A 201 -17.63 -7.70 -1.39
N GLY A 202 -17.35 -8.37 -0.27
CA GLY A 202 -17.21 -7.71 1.03
C GLY A 202 -16.06 -6.71 1.10
N LEU A 203 -14.94 -6.97 0.41
CA LEU A 203 -13.87 -5.97 0.28
C LEU A 203 -14.29 -4.79 -0.61
N ALA A 204 -15.20 -4.99 -1.56
CA ALA A 204 -15.76 -3.91 -2.39
C ALA A 204 -16.79 -3.08 -1.61
N GLU A 205 -17.66 -3.71 -0.81
CA GLU A 205 -18.57 -3.05 0.14
C GLU A 205 -17.79 -2.24 1.19
N SER A 206 -16.74 -2.84 1.77
CA SER A 206 -15.87 -2.14 2.71
C SER A 206 -15.13 -0.98 2.07
N ALA A 207 -14.77 -1.07 0.79
CA ALA A 207 -14.18 0.07 0.07
C ALA A 207 -15.16 1.24 0.00
N GLY A 208 -16.44 0.98 -0.27
CA GLY A 208 -17.50 1.99 -0.21
C GLY A 208 -17.56 2.65 1.16
N ASP A 209 -17.65 1.87 2.23
CA ASP A 209 -17.72 2.39 3.61
C ASP A 209 -16.50 3.24 3.98
N ILE A 210 -15.30 2.79 3.60
CA ILE A 210 -14.05 3.53 3.84
C ILE A 210 -14.04 4.86 3.08
N PHE A 211 -14.49 4.89 1.82
CA PHE A 211 -14.57 6.14 1.06
C PHE A 211 -15.68 7.07 1.56
N GLY A 212 -16.77 6.51 2.10
CA GLY A 212 -17.80 7.24 2.86
C GLY A 212 -17.18 8.01 4.02
N ALA A 213 -16.61 7.31 4.99
CA ALA A 213 -15.99 7.92 6.18
C ALA A 213 -14.87 8.91 5.84
N LEU A 214 -14.05 8.61 4.82
CA LEU A 214 -13.02 9.55 4.33
C LEU A 214 -13.64 10.83 3.75
N THR A 215 -14.75 10.73 3.03
CA THR A 215 -15.42 11.86 2.40
C THR A 215 -16.14 12.73 3.40
N GLU A 216 -16.80 12.16 4.40
CA GLU A 216 -17.38 12.91 5.52
C GLU A 216 -16.31 13.71 6.26
N ALA A 217 -15.19 13.06 6.61
CA ALA A 217 -14.05 13.71 7.24
C ALA A 217 -13.45 14.83 6.40
N PHE A 218 -13.39 14.66 5.07
CA PHE A 218 -12.91 15.69 4.16
C PHE A 218 -13.89 16.86 4.03
N ALA A 219 -15.19 16.57 3.94
CA ALA A 219 -16.23 17.57 3.79
C ALA A 219 -16.42 18.39 5.07
N ALA A 220 -16.26 17.75 6.23
CA ALA A 220 -16.49 18.32 7.56
C ALA A 220 -17.85 19.04 7.65
N ASN A 221 -18.90 18.43 7.08
CA ASN A 221 -20.24 19.00 7.08
C ASN A 221 -20.85 18.87 8.49
N PRO A 222 -21.34 19.95 9.12
CA PRO A 222 -21.96 19.83 10.44
C PRO A 222 -23.27 19.02 10.45
N ASN A 223 -23.97 18.92 9.32
CA ASN A 223 -25.20 18.12 9.20
C ASN A 223 -24.90 16.62 9.09
N ASP A 224 -23.71 16.29 8.60
CA ASP A 224 -23.19 14.94 8.45
C ASP A 224 -21.73 14.89 8.96
N PRO A 225 -21.55 14.96 10.29
CA PRO A 225 -20.23 15.14 10.90
C PRO A 225 -19.38 13.89 10.71
N PRO A 226 -18.05 14.03 10.63
CA PRO A 226 -17.16 12.89 10.40
C PRO A 226 -17.33 11.83 11.48
N ASP A 227 -17.70 10.62 11.07
CA ASP A 227 -17.73 9.49 11.97
C ASP A 227 -17.29 8.19 11.26
N TYR A 228 -17.65 7.07 11.86
CA TYR A 228 -17.30 5.72 11.40
C TYR A 228 -18.54 4.83 11.45
N THR A 229 -19.71 5.45 11.39
CA THR A 229 -20.97 4.81 11.09
C THR A 229 -21.25 4.92 9.60
N VAL A 230 -22.17 4.10 9.11
CA VAL A 230 -22.55 4.11 7.69
C VAL A 230 -24.07 4.13 7.61
N GLY A 231 -24.61 5.08 6.86
CA GLY A 231 -26.03 5.26 6.60
C GLY A 231 -26.84 5.71 7.81
N GLU A 232 -26.21 6.31 8.82
CA GLU A 232 -26.87 6.84 10.02
C GLU A 232 -27.88 7.95 9.71
N LYS A 233 -27.66 8.74 8.64
CA LYS A 233 -28.67 9.71 8.16
C LYS A 233 -29.82 9.12 7.36
N LEU A 234 -29.75 7.86 6.91
CA LEU A 234 -30.79 7.27 6.06
C LEU A 234 -32.05 6.83 6.82
N ASP A 235 -31.89 6.41 8.08
CA ASP A 235 -32.93 5.78 8.92
C ASP A 235 -33.80 4.75 8.18
N LEU A 236 -33.17 3.83 7.43
CA LEU A 236 -33.88 2.87 6.58
C LEU A 236 -34.83 1.93 7.35
N THR A 237 -34.59 1.74 8.64
CA THR A 237 -35.36 0.85 9.50
C THR A 237 -36.29 1.58 10.46
N GLY A 238 -36.35 2.92 10.41
CA GLY A 238 -37.21 3.76 11.23
C GLY A 238 -36.86 3.73 12.73
N ASN A 239 -35.63 3.32 13.07
CA ASN A 239 -35.16 3.18 14.45
C ASN A 239 -33.98 4.12 14.78
N GLY A 240 -33.59 4.98 13.82
CA GLY A 240 -32.51 5.95 13.93
C GLY A 240 -31.12 5.34 14.03
N ARG A 241 -30.93 4.06 13.70
CA ARG A 241 -29.63 3.39 13.79
C ARG A 241 -28.89 3.38 12.45
N PRO A 242 -27.55 3.55 12.48
CA PRO A 242 -26.71 3.25 11.34
C PRO A 242 -26.89 1.85 10.77
N LEU A 243 -26.62 1.70 9.48
CA LEU A 243 -26.58 0.42 8.80
C LEU A 243 -25.38 -0.41 9.23
N ARG A 244 -24.21 0.21 9.40
CA ARG A 244 -22.96 -0.45 9.81
C ARG A 244 -22.16 0.42 10.78
N TYR A 245 -21.28 -0.24 11.54
CA TYR A 245 -20.37 0.39 12.49
C TYR A 245 -18.95 -0.06 12.19
N MET A 246 -18.11 0.80 11.63
CA MET A 246 -16.75 0.39 11.27
C MET A 246 -15.89 0.10 12.51
N TYR A 247 -16.11 0.81 13.62
CA TYR A 247 -15.34 0.62 14.85
C TYR A 247 -15.70 -0.67 15.62
N ASN A 248 -16.90 -1.20 15.43
CA ASN A 248 -17.35 -2.45 16.04
C ASN A 248 -18.51 -3.07 15.22
N PRO A 249 -18.20 -3.74 14.09
CA PRO A 249 -19.21 -4.34 13.21
C PRO A 249 -20.26 -5.15 13.96
N SER A 250 -19.91 -5.90 15.00
CA SER A 250 -20.85 -6.78 15.72
C SER A 250 -22.05 -6.07 16.36
N LEU A 251 -22.04 -4.74 16.47
CA LEU A 251 -23.20 -3.95 16.93
C LEU A 251 -24.44 -4.09 16.05
N ASN A 252 -24.28 -4.43 14.77
CA ASN A 252 -25.39 -4.74 13.84
C ASN A 252 -25.44 -6.23 13.45
N GLY A 253 -24.60 -7.08 14.04
CA GLY A 253 -24.49 -8.51 13.71
C GLY A 253 -23.40 -8.86 12.69
N ASP A 254 -22.68 -7.89 12.14
CA ASP A 254 -21.58 -8.14 11.21
C ASP A 254 -20.32 -8.67 11.93
N PRO A 255 -19.51 -9.52 11.28
CA PRO A 255 -18.31 -10.06 11.89
C PRO A 255 -17.23 -8.99 12.11
N ASN A 256 -16.81 -8.83 13.38
CA ASN A 256 -15.61 -8.03 13.72
C ASN A 256 -14.31 -8.63 13.16
N CYS A 257 -14.28 -9.95 12.99
CA CYS A 257 -13.06 -10.73 12.78
C CYS A 257 -13.14 -11.53 11.50
N PHE A 258 -12.03 -11.62 10.79
CA PHE A 258 -11.87 -12.58 9.70
C PHE A 258 -11.93 -14.02 10.24
N SER A 259 -12.64 -14.87 9.50
CA SER A 259 -12.79 -16.30 9.81
C SER A 259 -13.07 -17.09 8.53
N ALA A 260 -13.05 -18.41 8.62
CA ALA A 260 -13.41 -19.31 7.52
C ALA A 260 -14.89 -19.18 7.06
N ALA A 261 -15.75 -18.47 7.81
CA ALA A 261 -17.13 -18.21 7.40
C ALA A 261 -17.24 -17.10 6.35
N ILE A 262 -16.28 -16.16 6.29
CA ILE A 262 -16.35 -14.96 5.43
C ILE A 262 -16.58 -15.29 3.95
N PRO A 263 -15.94 -16.30 3.33
CA PRO A 263 -16.21 -16.64 1.93
C PRO A 263 -17.65 -17.09 1.66
N GLY A 264 -18.40 -17.53 2.68
CA GLY A 264 -19.80 -17.96 2.59
C GLY A 264 -20.81 -16.94 3.13
N SER A 265 -20.37 -15.87 3.79
CA SER A 265 -21.23 -14.78 4.29
C SER A 265 -21.78 -13.93 3.15
N GLU A 266 -22.88 -13.24 3.39
CA GLU A 266 -23.38 -12.19 2.48
C GLU A 266 -22.35 -11.04 2.39
N VAL A 267 -22.27 -10.33 1.25
CA VAL A 267 -21.17 -9.39 0.98
C VAL A 267 -21.09 -8.23 1.97
N HIS A 268 -22.21 -7.66 2.40
CA HIS A 268 -22.23 -6.57 3.37
C HIS A 268 -21.74 -7.05 4.74
N GLN A 269 -22.08 -8.28 5.14
CA GLN A 269 -21.50 -8.90 6.35
C GLN A 269 -20.00 -9.17 6.18
N ALA A 270 -19.58 -9.63 4.99
CA ALA A 270 -18.18 -9.89 4.69
C ALA A 270 -17.31 -8.61 4.67
N ALA A 271 -17.91 -7.41 4.66
CA ALA A 271 -17.22 -6.12 4.78
C ALA A 271 -16.70 -5.81 6.18
N GLY A 272 -17.38 -6.34 7.22
CA GLY A 272 -17.12 -6.04 8.63
C GLY A 272 -15.64 -6.06 9.04
N PRO A 273 -14.89 -7.14 8.76
CA PRO A 273 -13.49 -7.22 9.19
C PRO A 273 -12.58 -6.16 8.56
N GLN A 274 -12.80 -5.75 7.31
CA GLN A 274 -11.99 -4.68 6.69
C GLN A 274 -12.41 -3.29 7.17
N ASN A 275 -13.70 -3.06 7.43
CA ASN A 275 -14.17 -1.83 8.10
C ASN A 275 -13.50 -1.67 9.47
N HIS A 276 -13.50 -2.76 10.23
CA HIS A 276 -12.86 -2.82 11.55
C HIS A 276 -11.34 -2.62 11.47
N TRP A 277 -10.69 -3.23 10.49
CA TRP A 277 -9.27 -3.00 10.23
C TRP A 277 -8.97 -1.53 9.96
N PHE A 278 -9.79 -0.87 9.13
CA PHE A 278 -9.56 0.52 8.75
C PHE A 278 -9.71 1.46 9.96
N TYR A 279 -10.74 1.25 10.79
CA TYR A 279 -10.90 1.99 12.04
C TYR A 279 -9.69 1.81 12.97
N LEU A 280 -9.29 0.56 13.25
CA LEU A 280 -8.17 0.26 14.13
C LEU A 280 -6.85 0.82 13.60
N LEU A 281 -6.65 0.86 12.28
CA LEU A 281 -5.49 1.50 11.67
C LEU A 281 -5.54 3.02 11.83
N ALA A 282 -6.69 3.64 11.57
CA ALA A 282 -6.84 5.09 11.62
C ALA A 282 -6.77 5.65 13.05
N GLU A 283 -7.50 5.04 13.98
CA GLU A 283 -7.77 5.58 15.31
C GLU A 283 -7.16 4.75 16.44
N GLY A 284 -7.00 3.44 16.24
CA GLY A 284 -6.54 2.53 17.29
C GLY A 284 -7.70 2.04 18.18
N THR A 285 -7.37 1.43 19.32
CA THR A 285 -8.36 0.74 20.17
C THR A 285 -9.09 1.66 21.14
N ASN A 286 -8.43 2.73 21.60
CA ASN A 286 -8.99 3.75 22.50
C ASN A 286 -8.41 5.12 22.11
N PRO A 287 -8.96 5.75 21.06
CA PRO A 287 -8.45 7.02 20.53
C PRO A 287 -8.75 8.23 21.41
N GLY A 288 -9.73 8.15 22.32
CA GLY A 288 -10.26 9.31 23.03
C GLY A 288 -10.93 10.34 22.11
N GLY A 289 -11.12 11.57 22.59
CA GLY A 289 -11.65 12.67 21.78
C GLY A 289 -13.11 12.50 21.31
N GLY A 290 -13.89 11.67 21.99
CA GLY A 290 -15.29 11.39 21.64
C GLY A 290 -15.48 10.24 20.64
N LYS A 291 -14.40 9.67 20.11
CA LYS A 291 -14.46 8.50 19.22
C LYS A 291 -14.65 7.20 20.01
N PRO A 292 -15.40 6.21 19.49
CA PRO A 292 -15.68 4.97 20.21
C PRO A 292 -14.45 4.10 20.48
N ASP A 293 -14.45 3.37 21.59
CA ASP A 293 -13.50 2.27 21.78
C ASP A 293 -13.80 1.12 20.80
N SER A 294 -12.76 0.42 20.38
CA SER A 294 -12.85 -0.66 19.40
C SER A 294 -12.24 -1.97 19.93
N PRO A 295 -12.95 -3.11 19.80
CA PRO A 295 -12.46 -4.39 20.27
C PRO A 295 -11.32 -4.92 19.38
N VAL A 296 -10.59 -5.93 19.87
CA VAL A 296 -9.63 -6.68 19.05
C VAL A 296 -9.92 -8.18 19.11
N CYS A 297 -9.72 -8.86 17.98
CA CYS A 297 -9.92 -10.30 17.84
C CYS A 297 -8.67 -11.10 18.24
N ALA A 298 -7.48 -10.60 17.90
CA ALA A 298 -6.20 -11.25 18.15
C ALA A 298 -5.06 -10.24 18.24
N GLY A 299 -3.85 -10.69 18.62
CA GLY A 299 -2.67 -9.82 18.68
C GLY A 299 -2.69 -8.83 19.87
N PRO A 300 -2.03 -7.65 19.73
CA PRO A 300 -1.95 -6.66 20.79
C PRO A 300 -3.33 -6.16 21.22
N ARG A 301 -3.53 -6.01 22.54
CA ARG A 301 -4.79 -5.49 23.12
C ARG A 301 -4.99 -3.99 22.90
N THR A 302 -3.92 -3.28 22.59
CA THR A 302 -3.94 -1.83 22.39
C THR A 302 -3.21 -1.51 21.10
N LEU A 303 -3.88 -0.75 20.23
CA LEU A 303 -3.31 -0.22 19.00
C LEU A 303 -3.33 1.31 19.06
N GLN A 304 -2.28 1.91 18.54
CA GLN A 304 -2.21 3.35 18.30
C GLN A 304 -2.54 3.61 16.83
N GLY A 305 -3.55 4.44 16.58
CA GLY A 305 -3.91 4.86 15.23
C GLY A 305 -2.82 5.72 14.58
N ILE A 306 -2.71 5.63 13.25
CA ILE A 306 -1.80 6.46 12.44
C ILE A 306 -2.48 7.72 11.87
N GLY A 307 -3.76 7.90 12.17
CA GLY A 307 -4.61 8.97 11.66
C GLY A 307 -5.29 8.60 10.34
N LEU A 308 -6.54 9.07 10.20
CA LEU A 308 -7.44 8.78 9.07
C LEU A 308 -6.81 9.04 7.70
N GLN A 309 -6.15 10.19 7.50
CA GLN A 309 -5.58 10.53 6.19
C GLN A 309 -4.45 9.58 5.77
N LYS A 310 -3.60 9.14 6.71
CA LYS A 310 -2.54 8.15 6.40
C LYS A 310 -3.15 6.78 6.11
N ALA A 311 -4.14 6.36 6.90
CA ALA A 311 -4.87 5.12 6.67
C ALA A 311 -5.53 5.11 5.27
N GLY A 312 -6.20 6.20 4.88
CA GLY A 312 -6.79 6.35 3.54
C GLY A 312 -5.75 6.25 2.42
N LYS A 313 -4.58 6.89 2.54
CA LYS A 313 -3.49 6.78 1.56
C LYS A 313 -2.97 5.34 1.42
N ILE A 314 -2.84 4.62 2.54
CA ILE A 314 -2.42 3.21 2.53
C ILE A 314 -3.48 2.34 1.87
N PHE A 315 -4.75 2.55 2.19
CA PHE A 315 -5.87 1.84 1.59
C PHE A 315 -5.92 2.04 0.07
N MET A 316 -5.84 3.29 -0.40
CA MET A 316 -5.78 3.59 -1.84
C MET A 316 -4.54 2.96 -2.48
N GLY A 317 -3.39 3.01 -1.82
CA GLY A 317 -2.16 2.35 -2.29
C GLY A 317 -2.30 0.83 -2.41
N ALA A 318 -3.10 0.20 -1.53
CA ALA A 318 -3.43 -1.22 -1.60
C ALA A 318 -4.35 -1.51 -2.80
N LEU A 319 -5.39 -0.70 -3.02
CA LEU A 319 -6.26 -0.84 -4.19
C LEU A 319 -5.50 -0.68 -5.52
N LEU A 320 -4.50 0.20 -5.58
CA LEU A 320 -3.61 0.33 -6.75
C LEU A 320 -2.71 -0.89 -6.99
N ARG A 321 -2.63 -1.83 -6.03
CA ARG A 321 -1.94 -3.12 -6.12
C ARG A 321 -2.91 -4.29 -6.26
N LYS A 322 -4.20 -4.03 -6.41
CA LYS A 322 -5.23 -5.06 -6.53
C LYS A 322 -5.01 -5.92 -7.77
N THR A 323 -5.33 -7.21 -7.65
CA THR A 323 -5.25 -8.18 -8.75
C THR A 323 -6.60 -8.87 -8.94
N THR A 324 -6.75 -9.58 -10.05
CA THR A 324 -7.84 -10.55 -10.19
C THR A 324 -7.73 -11.59 -9.06
N GLY A 325 -8.83 -11.89 -8.36
CA GLY A 325 -8.81 -12.78 -7.19
C GLY A 325 -8.46 -12.09 -5.87
N TRP A 326 -8.87 -10.84 -5.69
CA TRP A 326 -8.65 -10.05 -4.48
C TRP A 326 -9.36 -10.62 -3.24
N LYS A 327 -8.59 -11.04 -2.24
CA LYS A 327 -9.06 -11.59 -0.95
C LYS A 327 -8.43 -10.86 0.23
N TYR A 328 -8.87 -11.14 1.45
CA TYR A 328 -8.36 -10.47 2.67
C TYR A 328 -6.84 -10.61 2.81
N ALA A 329 -6.30 -11.79 2.51
CA ALA A 329 -4.86 -12.04 2.52
C ALA A 329 -4.10 -11.16 1.50
N ASN A 330 -4.69 -10.91 0.32
CA ASN A 330 -4.11 -10.02 -0.69
C ASN A 330 -4.17 -8.56 -0.23
N SER A 331 -5.32 -8.13 0.30
CA SER A 331 -5.50 -6.77 0.85
C SER A 331 -4.51 -6.48 1.97
N ARG A 332 -4.27 -7.47 2.85
CA ARG A 332 -3.23 -7.41 3.89
C ARG A 332 -1.83 -7.21 3.29
N ALA A 333 -1.38 -8.10 2.42
CA ALA A 333 -0.05 -7.97 1.82
C ALA A 333 0.13 -6.66 1.03
N ALA A 334 -0.89 -6.24 0.28
CA ALA A 334 -0.86 -5.04 -0.54
C ALA A 334 -0.85 -3.75 0.29
N SER A 335 -1.59 -3.68 1.39
CA SER A 335 -1.57 -2.53 2.30
C SER A 335 -0.25 -2.41 3.06
N VAL A 336 0.37 -3.54 3.46
CA VAL A 336 1.74 -3.53 4.01
C VAL A 336 2.72 -3.00 2.96
N ALA A 337 2.66 -3.49 1.73
CA ALA A 337 3.51 -2.99 0.64
C ALA A 337 3.26 -1.51 0.32
N ALA A 338 2.02 -1.03 0.42
CA ALA A 338 1.66 0.37 0.25
C ALA A 338 2.24 1.24 1.37
N ALA A 339 2.15 0.80 2.63
CA ALA A 339 2.76 1.50 3.76
C ALA A 339 4.28 1.64 3.60
N ILE A 340 4.97 0.56 3.17
CA ILE A 340 6.40 0.61 2.89
C ILE A 340 6.73 1.62 1.78
N ALA A 341 5.96 1.63 0.70
CA ALA A 341 6.21 2.54 -0.41
C ALA A 341 5.97 4.01 -0.04
N LEU A 342 5.01 4.29 0.86
CA LEU A 342 4.64 5.64 1.25
C LEU A 342 5.48 6.19 2.41
N TYR A 343 5.84 5.35 3.38
CA TYR A 343 6.40 5.76 4.67
C TYR A 343 7.63 4.95 5.10
N GLY A 344 8.08 4.00 4.29
CA GLY A 344 9.16 3.08 4.65
C GLY A 344 8.71 1.96 5.59
N ARG A 345 9.66 1.14 6.04
CA ARG A 345 9.38 -0.06 6.87
C ARG A 345 9.12 0.26 8.35
N GLY A 346 8.90 1.53 8.71
CA GLY A 346 8.77 1.99 10.09
C GLY A 346 7.38 1.80 10.71
N LEU A 347 6.95 2.80 11.48
CA LEU A 347 5.74 2.75 12.32
C LEU A 347 4.47 2.43 11.53
N GLU A 348 4.26 3.04 10.36
CA GLU A 348 3.06 2.83 9.55
C GLU A 348 2.97 1.40 9.02
N CYS A 349 4.11 0.81 8.64
CA CYS A 349 4.19 -0.58 8.21
C CYS A 349 3.76 -1.53 9.34
N GLU A 350 4.31 -1.33 10.54
CA GLU A 350 3.96 -2.12 11.72
C GLU A 350 2.51 -1.91 12.16
N ALA A 351 1.99 -0.68 12.09
CA ALA A 351 0.60 -0.38 12.42
C ALA A 351 -0.38 -1.11 11.49
N VAL A 352 -0.09 -1.18 10.18
CA VAL A 352 -0.91 -1.94 9.22
C VAL A 352 -0.93 -3.43 9.57
N LYS A 353 0.24 -4.02 9.86
CA LYS A 353 0.32 -5.43 10.26
C LYS A 353 -0.40 -5.70 11.58
N ALA A 354 -0.25 -4.80 12.55
CA ALA A 354 -0.92 -4.89 13.85
C ALA A 354 -2.44 -4.84 13.67
N ALA A 355 -2.97 -3.88 12.90
CA ALA A 355 -4.40 -3.76 12.64
C ALA A 355 -4.96 -5.01 11.92
N TRP A 356 -4.26 -5.56 10.92
CA TRP A 356 -4.73 -6.78 10.25
C TRP A 356 -4.75 -8.00 11.19
N THR A 357 -3.76 -8.07 12.07
CA THR A 357 -3.70 -9.10 13.11
C THR A 357 -4.83 -8.91 14.13
N ALA A 358 -5.15 -7.66 14.46
CA ALA A 358 -6.26 -7.30 15.36
C ALA A 358 -7.62 -7.75 14.84
N VAL A 359 -7.82 -7.85 13.52
CA VAL A 359 -9.02 -8.42 12.91
C VAL A 359 -8.87 -9.88 12.47
N ASN A 360 -7.85 -10.59 12.97
CA ASN A 360 -7.61 -12.02 12.75
C ASN A 360 -7.37 -12.42 11.27
N VAL A 361 -6.89 -11.52 10.42
CA VAL A 361 -6.42 -11.89 9.07
C VAL A 361 -4.97 -12.38 9.19
N PRO A 362 -4.63 -13.62 8.84
CA PRO A 362 -3.28 -14.14 9.01
C PRO A 362 -2.27 -13.49 8.03
N ALA A 363 -1.02 -13.39 8.45
CA ALA A 363 0.08 -12.97 7.56
C ALA A 363 0.30 -14.02 6.46
N GLY A 364 0.47 -13.56 5.22
CA GLY A 364 0.87 -14.43 4.12
C GLY A 364 2.37 -14.77 4.17
N ALA A 365 2.76 -15.90 3.58
CA ALA A 365 4.16 -16.34 3.54
C ALA A 365 5.12 -15.32 2.88
N ASN A 366 4.60 -14.49 1.97
CA ASN A 366 5.35 -13.45 1.26
C ASN A 366 5.00 -12.03 1.74
N GLU A 367 4.42 -11.88 2.94
CA GLU A 367 4.15 -10.57 3.51
C GLU A 367 5.49 -9.81 3.69
N PRO A 368 5.59 -8.56 3.18
CA PRO A 368 6.81 -7.78 3.35
C PRO A 368 7.16 -7.57 4.83
N LEU A 369 8.44 -7.68 5.16
CA LEU A 369 8.93 -7.40 6.50
C LEU A 369 8.80 -5.90 6.85
N CYS A 370 8.32 -5.61 8.04
CA CYS A 370 8.39 -4.28 8.66
C CYS A 370 9.54 -4.27 9.69
N GLY A 371 9.86 -3.09 10.19
CA GLY A 371 11.01 -2.84 11.07
C GLY A 371 12.24 -2.36 10.30
N ILE A 372 13.28 -2.00 11.05
CA ILE A 372 14.59 -1.67 10.47
C ILE A 372 15.15 -2.95 9.88
N VAL A 373 15.13 -3.06 8.55
CA VAL A 373 16.01 -4.00 7.85
C VAL A 373 17.39 -3.38 7.94
N ILE A 374 18.10 -3.71 9.00
CA ILE A 374 19.56 -3.51 9.04
C ILE A 374 20.10 -4.50 8.02
N ASP A 375 20.40 -4.00 6.81
CA ASP A 375 21.26 -4.70 5.85
C ASP A 375 22.61 -4.91 6.55
N ARG A 376 22.72 -5.98 7.33
CA ARG A 376 23.96 -6.29 8.04
C ARG A 376 24.99 -6.60 6.95
N PRO A 377 26.08 -5.83 6.87
CA PRO A 377 27.11 -6.12 5.89
C PRO A 377 27.64 -7.53 6.10
N ASP A 378 27.71 -8.33 5.04
CA ASP A 378 28.21 -9.71 5.10
C ASP A 378 29.09 -10.01 3.88
N PHE A 379 29.94 -11.04 3.99
CA PHE A 379 30.91 -11.40 2.97
C PHE A 379 31.21 -12.91 2.94
N SER A 380 31.87 -13.36 1.88
CA SER A 380 32.36 -14.74 1.76
C SER A 380 33.84 -14.79 1.38
N LEU A 381 34.47 -15.95 1.62
CA LEU A 381 35.90 -16.22 1.39
C LEU A 381 36.10 -17.47 0.53
N SER A 382 37.09 -17.44 -0.37
CA SER A 382 37.56 -18.63 -1.08
C SER A 382 39.08 -18.60 -1.29
N LEU A 383 39.67 -19.77 -1.57
CA LEU A 383 41.10 -19.95 -1.79
C LEU A 383 41.37 -20.54 -3.17
N THR A 384 42.29 -19.93 -3.91
CA THR A 384 42.68 -20.40 -5.24
C THR A 384 44.21 -20.40 -5.39
N PRO A 385 44.86 -21.59 -5.44
CA PRO A 385 44.30 -22.93 -5.23
C PRO A 385 43.94 -23.20 -3.75
N SER A 386 43.01 -24.11 -3.47
CA SER A 386 42.63 -24.52 -2.10
C SER A 386 43.54 -25.60 -1.48
N SER A 387 44.57 -26.03 -2.20
CA SER A 387 45.58 -26.95 -1.70
C SER A 387 46.93 -26.72 -2.36
N GLY A 388 47.99 -27.22 -1.72
CA GLY A 388 49.32 -27.18 -2.28
C GLY A 388 50.32 -27.98 -1.45
N SER A 389 51.52 -28.17 -2.01
CA SER A 389 52.57 -28.95 -1.38
C SER A 389 53.92 -28.26 -1.46
N LEU A 390 54.76 -28.46 -0.44
CA LEU A 390 56.11 -27.92 -0.39
C LEU A 390 57.08 -28.92 0.25
N LEU A 391 58.38 -28.77 -0.01
CA LEU A 391 59.45 -29.47 0.71
C LEU A 391 59.84 -28.67 1.97
N PRO A 392 60.38 -29.29 3.02
CA PRO A 392 60.90 -28.56 4.18
C PRO A 392 61.86 -27.44 3.76
N GLY A 393 61.68 -26.25 4.34
CA GLY A 393 62.45 -25.04 4.00
C GLY A 393 61.88 -24.23 2.81
N GLN A 394 60.77 -24.67 2.20
CA GLN A 394 60.14 -24.01 1.06
C GLN A 394 58.86 -23.27 1.44
N VAL A 395 58.31 -22.57 0.45
CA VAL A 395 57.12 -21.70 0.54
C VAL A 395 56.07 -22.16 -0.47
N VAL A 396 54.80 -22.03 -0.12
CA VAL A 396 53.66 -22.15 -1.05
C VAL A 396 52.72 -20.95 -0.86
N ALA A 397 52.06 -20.54 -1.93
CA ALA A 397 51.11 -19.43 -1.90
C ALA A 397 49.74 -19.81 -2.45
N SER A 398 48.69 -19.14 -1.95
CA SER A 398 47.32 -19.21 -2.43
C SER A 398 46.68 -17.82 -2.43
N THR A 399 45.78 -17.56 -3.36
CA THR A 399 45.00 -16.31 -3.37
C THR A 399 43.76 -16.49 -2.49
N VAL A 400 43.55 -15.57 -1.55
CA VAL A 400 42.31 -15.39 -0.80
C VAL A 400 41.44 -14.41 -1.56
N ASP A 401 40.33 -14.89 -2.11
CA ASP A 401 39.29 -14.05 -2.71
C ASP A 401 38.23 -13.74 -1.66
N THR A 402 37.77 -12.48 -1.63
CA THR A 402 36.66 -12.05 -0.79
C THR A 402 35.53 -11.48 -1.65
N ARG A 403 34.27 -11.66 -1.24
CA ARG A 403 33.10 -11.11 -1.95
C ARG A 403 32.14 -10.46 -0.96
N THR A 404 31.67 -9.25 -1.23
CA THR A 404 30.55 -8.66 -0.48
C THR A 404 29.24 -9.33 -0.90
N ASP A 405 28.53 -9.91 0.06
CA ASP A 405 27.28 -10.65 -0.19
C ASP A 405 26.05 -9.77 0.07
N THR A 406 26.07 -9.00 1.16
CA THR A 406 25.02 -8.04 1.53
C THR A 406 25.63 -6.77 2.11
N GLY A 407 24.90 -5.64 2.03
CA GLY A 407 25.31 -4.37 2.61
C GLY A 407 26.50 -3.70 1.90
N VAL A 408 27.19 -2.82 2.63
CA VAL A 408 28.35 -2.07 2.12
C VAL A 408 29.64 -2.90 2.26
N PRO A 409 30.62 -2.76 1.34
CA PRO A 409 31.93 -3.38 1.52
C PRO A 409 32.58 -2.99 2.86
N GLN A 410 33.21 -3.97 3.51
CA GLN A 410 33.76 -3.84 4.87
C GLN A 410 35.22 -4.28 4.93
N THR A 411 35.97 -3.89 5.97
CA THR A 411 37.35 -4.35 6.15
C THR A 411 37.34 -5.76 6.71
N VAL A 412 37.97 -6.69 6.00
CA VAL A 412 38.13 -8.09 6.39
C VAL A 412 39.57 -8.34 6.78
N THR A 413 39.83 -8.57 8.07
CA THR A 413 41.16 -8.97 8.57
C THR A 413 41.33 -10.47 8.46
N LEU A 414 42.45 -10.92 7.92
CA LEU A 414 42.70 -12.33 7.61
C LEU A 414 43.67 -12.97 8.61
N THR A 415 43.30 -14.15 9.09
CA THR A 415 44.12 -14.99 9.98
C THR A 415 44.13 -16.44 9.51
N ALA A 416 45.17 -17.18 9.88
CA ALA A 416 45.26 -18.61 9.60
C ALA A 416 45.68 -19.39 10.86
N TRP A 417 45.12 -20.58 11.04
CA TRP A 417 45.46 -21.50 12.12
C TRP A 417 45.39 -22.97 11.68
N GLY A 418 45.88 -23.88 12.52
CA GLY A 418 46.00 -25.31 12.17
C GLY A 418 47.27 -25.65 11.36
N LEU A 419 48.25 -24.75 11.39
CA LEU A 419 49.55 -24.91 10.72
C LEU A 419 50.38 -26.05 11.35
N PRO A 420 51.09 -26.87 10.56
CA PRO A 420 52.07 -27.82 11.09
C PRO A 420 53.18 -27.13 11.89
N ALA A 421 53.76 -27.83 12.88
CA ALA A 421 54.92 -27.33 13.61
C ALA A 421 56.09 -27.02 12.65
N GLY A 422 56.72 -25.85 12.83
CA GLY A 422 57.77 -25.37 11.94
C GLY A 422 57.26 -24.58 10.73
N THR A 423 55.95 -24.33 10.61
CA THR A 423 55.38 -23.50 9.54
C THR A 423 54.81 -22.18 10.05
N THR A 424 54.79 -21.17 9.19
CA THR A 424 54.18 -19.85 9.41
C THR A 424 53.28 -19.48 8.25
N ALA A 425 52.23 -18.70 8.51
CA ALA A 425 51.36 -18.13 7.48
C ALA A 425 51.39 -16.61 7.56
N SER A 426 51.37 -15.96 6.40
CA SER A 426 51.28 -14.51 6.26
C SER A 426 50.32 -14.13 5.14
N PHE A 427 49.76 -12.93 5.22
CA PHE A 427 48.81 -12.40 4.25
C PHE A 427 49.32 -11.06 3.72
N SER A 428 49.23 -10.85 2.40
CA SER A 428 49.61 -9.58 1.76
C SER A 428 48.52 -9.13 0.78
N PRO A 429 47.75 -8.09 1.13
CA PRO A 429 47.69 -7.40 2.45
C PRO A 429 47.03 -8.27 3.54
N SER A 430 47.27 -7.96 4.82
CA SER A 430 46.67 -8.69 5.96
C SER A 430 45.20 -8.38 6.22
N ALA A 431 44.71 -7.30 5.63
CA ALA A 431 43.29 -6.94 5.59
C ALA A 431 42.93 -6.42 4.20
N VAL A 432 41.71 -6.69 3.76
CA VAL A 432 41.17 -6.25 2.46
C VAL A 432 39.78 -5.68 2.66
N THR A 433 39.37 -4.74 1.83
CA THR A 433 37.94 -4.44 1.69
C THR A 433 37.27 -5.63 1.00
N SER A 434 36.12 -6.11 1.51
CA SER A 434 35.39 -7.23 0.90
C SER A 434 35.08 -6.95 -0.57
N GLY A 435 35.37 -7.94 -1.44
CA GLY A 435 35.48 -7.75 -2.90
C GLY A 435 36.93 -7.65 -3.38
N GLY A 436 37.88 -7.40 -2.48
CA GLY A 436 39.32 -7.41 -2.72
C GLY A 436 39.94 -8.80 -2.54
N ARG A 437 41.27 -8.86 -2.73
CA ARG A 437 42.05 -10.10 -2.69
C ARG A 437 43.29 -9.95 -1.82
N SER A 438 43.73 -11.05 -1.20
CA SER A 438 45.00 -11.14 -0.47
C SER A 438 45.77 -12.38 -0.91
N THR A 439 47.10 -12.37 -0.78
CA THR A 439 47.92 -13.57 -0.98
C THR A 439 48.26 -14.20 0.37
N LEU A 440 47.77 -15.42 0.60
CA LEU A 440 48.23 -16.30 1.68
C LEU A 440 49.56 -16.92 1.28
N THR A 441 50.60 -16.71 2.09
CA THR A 441 51.93 -17.33 1.92
C THR A 441 52.23 -18.19 3.14
N ILE A 442 52.45 -19.49 2.93
CA ILE A 442 52.84 -20.44 3.98
C ILE A 442 54.31 -20.83 3.77
N SER A 443 55.13 -20.61 4.79
CA SER A 443 56.56 -20.93 4.78
C SER A 443 56.86 -22.03 5.79
N SER A 444 57.78 -22.94 5.46
CA SER A 444 58.22 -24.01 6.36
C SER A 444 59.70 -23.88 6.73
N SER A 445 60.07 -24.36 7.91
CA SER A 445 61.47 -24.55 8.29
C SER A 445 62.04 -25.81 7.64
N ALA A 446 63.37 -25.90 7.54
CA ALA A 446 64.07 -27.09 7.05
C ALA A 446 63.81 -28.35 7.89
N THR A 447 63.35 -28.19 9.14
CA THR A 447 63.04 -29.27 10.09
C THR A 447 61.56 -29.61 10.17
N THR A 448 60.71 -29.02 9.31
CA THR A 448 59.27 -29.27 9.31
C THR A 448 59.00 -30.74 8.94
N PRO A 449 58.31 -31.51 9.80
CA PRO A 449 58.03 -32.92 9.51
C PRO A 449 57.11 -33.10 8.29
N PRO A 450 57.33 -34.14 7.47
CA PRO A 450 56.40 -34.50 6.40
C PRO A 450 55.00 -34.84 6.92
N GLY A 451 53.98 -34.51 6.14
CA GLY A 451 52.58 -34.79 6.48
C GLY A 451 51.61 -33.82 5.83
N THR A 452 50.32 -34.18 5.87
CA THR A 452 49.24 -33.34 5.37
C THR A 452 48.45 -32.75 6.53
N ARG A 453 48.16 -31.44 6.47
CA ARG A 453 47.35 -30.71 7.46
C ARG A 453 46.32 -29.83 6.76
N THR A 454 45.18 -29.67 7.42
CA THR A 454 44.17 -28.69 7.04
C THR A 454 44.43 -27.39 7.80
N VAL A 455 44.77 -26.33 7.05
CA VAL A 455 44.90 -24.97 7.57
C VAL A 455 43.56 -24.27 7.39
N THR A 456 43.04 -23.67 8.45
CA THR A 456 41.82 -22.87 8.37
C THR A 456 42.20 -21.41 8.20
N VAL A 457 41.64 -20.77 7.18
CA VAL A 457 41.76 -19.34 6.91
C VAL A 457 40.46 -18.68 7.32
N THR A 458 40.54 -17.63 8.13
CA THR A 458 39.40 -16.89 8.65
C THR A 458 39.52 -15.43 8.29
N GLY A 459 38.42 -14.88 7.81
CA GLY A 459 38.24 -13.44 7.66
C GLY A 459 37.29 -12.95 8.74
N SER A 460 37.65 -11.85 9.40
CA SER A 460 36.82 -11.14 10.36
C SER A 460 36.50 -9.75 9.84
N GLY A 461 35.23 -9.49 9.59
CA GLY A 461 34.70 -8.20 9.15
C GLY A 461 34.55 -7.22 10.29
N ASP A 462 34.76 -5.92 10.01
CA ASP A 462 34.66 -4.81 10.97
C ASP A 462 33.26 -4.18 11.05
N ALA A 463 32.28 -4.68 10.28
CA ALA A 463 30.91 -4.17 10.32
C ALA A 463 30.19 -4.52 11.64
N PRO A 464 29.14 -3.76 12.04
CA PRO A 464 28.36 -4.04 13.23
C PRO A 464 27.89 -5.49 13.34
N GLY A 465 28.35 -6.14 14.41
CA GLY A 465 28.06 -7.54 14.67
C GLY A 465 29.07 -8.55 14.13
N ASN A 466 30.23 -8.07 13.66
CA ASN A 466 31.48 -8.81 13.47
C ASN A 466 31.31 -10.11 12.66
N PRO A 467 30.78 -10.04 11.42
CA PRO A 467 30.64 -11.23 10.57
C PRO A 467 32.00 -11.90 10.40
N THR A 468 32.05 -13.21 10.60
CA THR A 468 33.29 -14.00 10.55
C THR A 468 33.04 -15.25 9.74
N HIS A 469 33.85 -15.47 8.71
CA HIS A 469 33.75 -16.60 7.79
C HIS A 469 35.07 -17.32 7.67
N SER A 470 35.03 -18.61 7.36
CA SER A 470 36.24 -19.42 7.23
C SER A 470 36.20 -20.31 6.00
N THR A 471 37.38 -20.59 5.47
CA THR A 471 37.62 -21.55 4.40
C THR A 471 38.88 -22.37 4.74
N THR A 472 39.13 -23.46 4.04
CA THR A 472 40.22 -24.39 4.36
C THR A 472 41.21 -24.54 3.23
N TYR A 473 42.48 -24.66 3.60
CA TYR A 473 43.61 -24.94 2.72
C TYR A 473 44.25 -26.27 3.10
N THR A 474 44.36 -27.20 2.16
CA THR A 474 45.08 -28.47 2.39
C THR A 474 46.57 -28.30 2.07
N LEU A 475 47.42 -28.34 3.10
CA LEU A 475 48.87 -28.23 2.97
C LEU A 475 49.54 -29.61 3.11
N THR A 476 50.37 -29.99 2.15
CA THR A 476 51.19 -31.20 2.22
C THR A 476 52.67 -30.87 2.28
N ILE A 477 53.33 -31.22 3.39
CA ILE A 477 54.79 -31.23 3.51
C ILE A 477 55.29 -32.58 3.00
N ARG A 478 56.05 -32.57 1.89
CA ARG A 478 56.59 -33.80 1.29
C ARG A 478 57.85 -34.25 2.02
N ALA A 479 58.10 -35.57 2.03
CA ALA A 479 59.37 -36.09 2.50
C ALA A 479 60.51 -35.68 1.55
N LEU A 480 61.67 -35.36 2.11
CA LEU A 480 62.89 -35.21 1.31
C LEU A 480 63.25 -36.58 0.72
N PRO A 481 63.73 -36.64 -0.54
CA PRO A 481 64.20 -37.89 -1.11
C PRO A 481 65.34 -38.43 -0.25
N THR A 482 65.24 -39.69 0.18
CA THR A 482 66.36 -40.39 0.80
C THR A 482 67.44 -40.54 -0.27
N PRO A 483 68.69 -40.09 -0.05
CA PRO A 483 69.76 -40.34 -1.01
C PRO A 483 69.94 -41.85 -1.15
N THR A 484 69.79 -42.37 -2.37
CA THR A 484 70.20 -43.74 -2.70
C THR A 484 71.72 -43.84 -2.54
N PRO A 485 72.23 -44.88 -1.84
CA PRO A 485 73.65 -45.03 -1.56
C PRO A 485 74.52 -45.19 -2.81
#